data_AF-A0A358N0A9-F1
#
_entry.id   AF-A0A358N0A9-F1
#
_cell.length_a   1.000
_cell.length_b   1.000
_cell.length_c   1.000
_cell.angle_alpha   90.00
_cell.angle_beta   90.00
_cell.angle_gamma   90.00
#
_symmetry.space_group_name_H-M   'P 1'
#
loop_
_entity.id
_entity.type
_entity.pdbx_description
1 polymer ?
#
loop_
_entity_poly.entity_id
_entity_poly.type
_entity_poly.pdbx_seq_one_letter_code
_entity_poly.pdbx_strand_id
1 'polypeptide(L)'
;MLVWGQERLRDKDSDLLIEPFSNDRLNPNSYNLALHDELLVYEEVVLDAASPNRYRRLEIPAEGLTLQPNMLYLGRTVEYTETQGFVPMIQGRSSLGRLGLFINPGGSVGDVGYCGTWTLEMHCVQPVRIYPNMQVCQIYYLSLEGAADSYSSDKYQNSRDIQPSLLFRELGGDDQDTQLELNFDELLHGSK
;
A
#
# COMPACT_ATOMS: atom_id res chain seq x y z
N MET A 1 -18.91 12.57 8.42
CA MET A 1 -19.54 12.87 7.11
C MET A 1 -18.53 12.59 6.00
N LEU A 2 -18.95 12.17 4.79
CA LEU A 2 -18.01 12.11 3.66
C LEU A 2 -17.60 13.53 3.29
N VAL A 3 -16.30 13.82 3.38
CA VAL A 3 -15.75 15.13 3.02
C VAL A 3 -14.97 14.98 1.74
N TRP A 4 -15.50 15.58 0.68
CA TRP A 4 -14.84 15.62 -0.62
C TRP A 4 -14.94 17.04 -1.18
N GLY A 5 -13.78 17.66 -1.43
CA GLY A 5 -13.65 18.99 -2.03
C GLY A 5 -12.33 19.05 -2.77
N GLN A 6 -12.38 19.24 -4.09
CA GLN A 6 -11.18 19.21 -4.95
C GLN A 6 -10.16 20.28 -4.58
N GLU A 7 -10.63 21.38 -3.99
CA GLU A 7 -9.83 22.48 -3.46
C GLU A 7 -8.93 22.08 -2.29
N ARG A 8 -9.29 21.04 -1.53
CA ARG A 8 -8.54 20.59 -0.34
C ARG A 8 -7.34 19.70 -0.68
N LEU A 9 -7.25 19.20 -1.91
CA LEU A 9 -6.22 18.23 -2.34
C LEU A 9 -5.03 18.89 -3.05
N ARG A 10 -5.05 20.22 -3.24
CA ARG A 10 -4.14 20.92 -4.16
C ARG A 10 -3.01 21.67 -3.47
N ASP A 11 -3.08 21.87 -2.17
CA ASP A 11 -2.14 22.73 -1.44
C ASP A 11 -1.30 21.94 -0.45
N LYS A 12 -0.02 22.28 -0.31
CA LYS A 12 0.89 21.59 0.64
C LYS A 12 0.59 21.93 2.09
N ASP A 13 -0.07 23.07 2.31
CA ASP A 13 -0.56 23.53 3.61
C ASP A 13 -2.03 23.12 3.85
N SER A 14 -2.58 22.22 3.02
CA SER A 14 -3.93 21.70 3.24
C SER A 14 -3.92 20.53 4.23
N ASP A 15 -5.09 20.26 4.81
CA ASP A 15 -5.28 19.12 5.70
C ASP A 15 -5.08 17.76 5.00
N LEU A 16 -4.94 17.71 3.66
CA LEU A 16 -4.91 16.49 2.85
C LEU A 16 -3.88 16.60 1.71
N LEU A 17 -2.85 15.75 1.74
CA LEU A 17 -1.84 15.65 0.69
C LEU A 17 -2.04 14.37 -0.14
N ILE A 18 -1.89 14.47 -1.45
CA ILE A 18 -1.73 13.32 -2.35
C ILE A 18 -0.63 13.66 -3.35
N GLU A 19 0.47 12.90 -3.37
CA GLU A 19 1.59 13.13 -4.27
C GLU A 19 2.07 11.82 -4.93
N PRO A 20 2.14 11.75 -6.28
CA PRO A 20 1.74 12.78 -7.24
C PRO A 20 0.22 12.94 -7.39
N PHE A 21 -0.25 14.18 -7.49
CA PHE A 21 -1.64 14.51 -7.79
C PHE A 21 -1.88 14.69 -9.29
N SER A 22 -2.99 14.15 -9.81
CA SER A 22 -3.47 14.36 -11.18
C SER A 22 -4.98 14.57 -11.22
N ASN A 23 -5.42 15.62 -11.91
CA ASN A 23 -6.86 15.89 -12.07
C ASN A 23 -7.60 14.76 -12.81
N ASP A 24 -6.92 13.98 -13.65
CA ASP A 24 -7.52 12.87 -14.41
C ASP A 24 -7.88 11.66 -13.53
N ARG A 25 -7.44 11.66 -12.27
CA ARG A 25 -7.73 10.61 -11.28
C ARG A 25 -8.86 11.00 -10.33
N LEU A 26 -9.42 12.21 -10.44
CA LEU A 26 -10.53 12.67 -9.62
C LEU A 26 -11.86 12.00 -10.03
N ASN A 27 -12.57 11.48 -9.04
CA ASN A 27 -13.96 11.07 -9.14
C ASN A 27 -14.85 12.13 -8.43
N PRO A 28 -16.18 12.03 -8.56
CA PRO A 28 -17.11 12.94 -7.88
C PRO A 28 -16.96 12.98 -6.35
N ASN A 29 -16.49 11.88 -5.74
CA ASN A 29 -16.43 11.71 -4.28
C ASN A 29 -15.20 10.92 -3.79
N SER A 30 -14.20 10.71 -4.65
CA SER A 30 -12.99 9.94 -4.35
C SER A 30 -11.86 10.30 -5.33
N TYR A 31 -10.65 9.81 -5.07
CA TYR A 31 -9.52 9.91 -5.99
C TYR A 31 -8.95 8.52 -6.25
N ASN A 32 -8.69 8.20 -7.51
CA ASN A 32 -8.13 6.92 -7.91
C ASN A 32 -6.62 6.89 -7.64
N LEU A 33 -6.15 5.87 -6.92
CA LEU A 33 -4.73 5.63 -6.68
C LEU A 33 -4.19 4.57 -7.65
N ALA A 34 -2.95 4.73 -8.08
CA ALA A 34 -2.28 3.90 -9.06
C ALA A 34 -1.38 2.85 -8.42
N LEU A 35 -1.20 1.71 -9.09
CA LEU A 35 -0.33 0.62 -8.67
C LEU A 35 1.14 0.94 -8.99
N HIS A 36 2.02 0.81 -7.99
CA HIS A 36 3.47 0.86 -8.20
C HIS A 36 3.93 -0.29 -9.10
N ASP A 37 5.08 -0.17 -9.75
CA ASP A 37 5.62 -1.16 -10.69
C ASP A 37 6.25 -2.40 -10.03
N GLU A 38 6.03 -2.60 -8.73
CA GLU A 38 6.68 -3.67 -7.96
C GLU A 38 5.67 -4.34 -7.01
N LEU A 39 5.90 -5.62 -6.74
CA LEU A 39 5.14 -6.44 -5.80
C LEU A 39 6.08 -7.26 -4.90
N LEU A 40 5.60 -7.66 -3.73
CA LEU A 40 6.19 -8.72 -2.92
C LEU A 40 5.32 -9.98 -2.97
N VAL A 41 5.97 -11.13 -2.91
CA VAL A 41 5.34 -12.44 -2.74
C VAL A 41 6.12 -13.21 -1.69
N TYR A 42 5.41 -13.81 -0.73
CA TYR A 42 6.03 -14.64 0.30
C TYR A 42 6.61 -15.93 -0.29
N GLU A 43 7.73 -16.39 0.28
CA GLU A 43 8.41 -17.61 -0.15
C GLU A 43 7.96 -18.84 0.66
N GLU A 44 7.44 -18.63 1.86
CA GLU A 44 6.93 -19.68 2.72
C GLU A 44 5.58 -20.22 2.23
N VAL A 45 5.38 -21.53 2.42
CA VAL A 45 4.08 -22.17 2.25
C VAL A 45 3.15 -21.88 3.42
N VAL A 46 3.71 -21.75 4.63
CA VAL A 46 2.99 -21.45 5.87
C VAL A 46 3.52 -20.12 6.38
N LEU A 47 2.64 -19.12 6.49
CA LEU A 47 2.98 -17.83 7.08
C LEU A 47 2.80 -17.90 8.59
N ASP A 48 3.83 -17.55 9.33
CA ASP A 48 3.78 -17.46 10.79
C ASP A 48 3.52 -16.01 11.20
N ALA A 49 2.49 -15.79 12.00
CA ALA A 49 2.17 -14.46 12.53
C ALA A 49 3.18 -13.99 13.58
N ALA A 50 3.88 -14.92 14.24
CA ALA A 50 4.84 -14.66 15.31
C ALA A 50 6.28 -14.52 14.82
N SER A 51 6.52 -14.65 13.51
CA SER A 51 7.87 -14.60 12.92
C SER A 51 7.87 -13.72 11.66
N PRO A 52 8.98 -13.06 11.32
CA PRO A 52 9.13 -12.47 10.00
C PRO A 52 9.11 -13.57 8.92
N ASN A 53 8.38 -13.33 7.84
CA ASN A 53 8.27 -14.26 6.70
C ASN A 53 9.11 -13.73 5.54
N ARG A 54 9.84 -14.61 4.83
CA ARG A 54 10.66 -14.20 3.69
C ARG A 54 9.77 -13.89 2.50
N TYR A 55 10.19 -12.91 1.74
CA TYR A 55 9.53 -12.53 0.51
C TYR A 55 10.57 -12.30 -0.57
N ARG A 56 10.09 -12.28 -1.81
CA ARG A 56 10.86 -11.85 -2.96
C ARG A 56 10.10 -10.77 -3.71
N ARG A 57 10.84 -9.87 -4.35
CA ARG A 57 10.30 -8.77 -5.15
C ARG A 57 10.02 -9.23 -6.58
N LEU A 58 8.94 -8.73 -7.15
CA LEU A 58 8.55 -8.91 -8.54
C LEU A 58 8.41 -7.54 -9.18
N GLU A 59 9.03 -7.33 -10.33
CA GLU A 59 8.77 -6.17 -11.18
C GLU A 59 7.56 -6.45 -12.09
N ILE A 60 6.72 -5.44 -12.31
CA ILE A 60 5.61 -5.46 -13.24
C ILE A 60 6.11 -4.83 -14.56
N PRO A 61 6.42 -5.62 -15.59
CA PRO A 61 6.95 -5.08 -16.82
C PRO A 61 5.88 -4.30 -17.60
N ALA A 62 6.31 -3.50 -18.59
CA ALA A 62 5.42 -2.65 -19.38
C ALA A 62 4.35 -3.46 -20.15
N GLU A 63 4.67 -4.68 -20.59
CA GLU A 63 3.74 -5.62 -21.23
C GLU A 63 2.73 -6.27 -20.26
N GLY A 64 2.92 -6.05 -18.96
CA GLY A 64 2.07 -6.49 -17.88
C GLY A 64 2.48 -7.81 -17.24
N LEU A 65 2.17 -7.96 -15.96
CA LEU A 65 2.38 -9.17 -15.18
C LEU A 65 1.07 -9.93 -15.02
N THR A 66 1.07 -11.26 -15.21
CA THR A 66 -0.13 -12.08 -15.00
C THR A 66 -0.12 -12.67 -13.60
N LEU A 67 -0.99 -12.14 -12.73
CA LEU A 67 -1.22 -12.69 -11.40
C LEU A 67 -1.92 -14.05 -11.50
N GLN A 68 -1.58 -14.96 -10.61
CA GLN A 68 -2.18 -16.30 -10.56
C GLN A 68 -3.07 -16.46 -9.32
N PRO A 69 -4.10 -17.32 -9.40
CA PRO A 69 -4.90 -17.68 -8.24
C PRO A 69 -4.08 -18.35 -7.13
N ASN A 70 -4.63 -18.33 -5.91
CA ASN A 70 -4.06 -18.94 -4.70
C ASN A 70 -2.70 -18.34 -4.26
N MET A 71 -2.39 -17.13 -4.68
CA MET A 71 -1.24 -16.37 -4.19
C MET A 71 -1.70 -15.01 -3.66
N LEU A 72 -1.03 -14.57 -2.59
CA LEU A 72 -1.11 -13.21 -2.09
C LEU A 72 0.04 -12.40 -2.70
N TYR A 73 -0.29 -11.27 -3.30
CA TYR A 73 0.65 -10.28 -3.78
C TYR A 73 0.52 -9.03 -2.93
N LEU A 74 1.61 -8.53 -2.37
CA LEU A 74 1.63 -7.23 -1.72
C LEU A 74 2.15 -6.21 -2.72
N GLY A 75 1.37 -5.18 -3.00
CA GLY A 75 1.81 -4.02 -3.77
C GLY A 75 1.80 -2.77 -2.92
N ARG A 76 2.06 -1.63 -3.55
CA ARG A 76 1.76 -0.34 -2.96
C ARG A 76 1.17 0.63 -3.97
N THR A 77 0.57 1.70 -3.48
CA THR A 77 0.19 2.83 -4.33
C THR A 77 1.43 3.59 -4.80
N VAL A 78 1.34 4.19 -5.99
CA VAL A 78 2.32 5.18 -6.45
C VAL A 78 2.23 6.42 -5.59
N GLU A 79 1.01 6.83 -5.28
CA GLU A 79 0.76 8.02 -4.48
C GLU A 79 1.07 7.80 -3.01
N TYR A 80 1.81 8.75 -2.47
CA TYR A 80 1.96 9.01 -1.07
C TYR A 80 0.84 9.97 -0.63
N THR A 81 0.19 9.68 0.49
CA THR A 81 -0.90 10.51 1.01
C THR A 81 -0.63 10.94 2.44
N GLU A 82 -1.11 12.13 2.82
CA GLU A 82 -1.13 12.58 4.21
C GLU A 82 -2.52 13.11 4.56
N THR A 83 -2.93 12.98 5.82
CA THR A 83 -4.21 13.48 6.31
C THR A 83 -4.08 14.04 7.71
N GLN A 84 -4.68 15.20 7.96
CA GLN A 84 -4.77 15.82 9.28
C GLN A 84 -6.25 15.99 9.65
N GLY A 85 -6.70 15.29 10.70
CA GLY A 85 -8.07 15.40 11.20
C GLY A 85 -9.15 14.67 10.38
N PHE A 86 -8.77 13.94 9.33
CA PHE A 86 -9.68 13.08 8.56
C PHE A 86 -9.27 11.62 8.61
N VAL A 87 -10.28 10.74 8.53
CA VAL A 87 -10.10 9.30 8.41
C VAL A 87 -10.05 8.95 6.91
N PRO A 88 -8.90 8.51 6.38
CA PRO A 88 -8.81 8.00 5.02
C PRO A 88 -9.50 6.63 4.93
N MET A 89 -10.26 6.44 3.85
CA MET A 89 -10.96 5.20 3.54
C MET A 89 -10.58 4.77 2.14
N ILE A 90 -10.17 3.52 1.98
CA ILE A 90 -9.66 3.02 0.69
C ILE A 90 -10.41 1.78 0.28
N GLN A 91 -10.80 1.75 -1.00
CA GLN A 91 -11.53 0.64 -1.57
C GLN A 91 -10.95 0.24 -2.93
N GLY A 92 -10.94 -1.07 -3.19
CA GLY A 92 -10.68 -1.58 -4.53
C GLY A 92 -11.72 -1.07 -5.54
N ARG A 93 -11.34 -0.97 -6.81
CA ARG A 93 -12.26 -0.52 -7.87
C ARG A 93 -13.19 -1.66 -8.29
N SER A 94 -14.47 -1.35 -8.45
CA SER A 94 -15.48 -2.32 -8.91
C SER A 94 -15.10 -2.98 -10.23
N SER A 95 -14.45 -2.25 -11.14
CA SER A 95 -13.96 -2.77 -12.42
C SER A 95 -12.97 -3.93 -12.26
N LEU A 96 -12.10 -3.89 -11.25
CA LEU A 96 -11.14 -4.96 -10.97
C LEU A 96 -11.82 -6.15 -10.28
N GLY A 97 -12.74 -5.89 -9.36
CA GLY A 97 -13.57 -6.94 -8.76
C GLY A 97 -14.34 -7.74 -9.82
N ARG A 98 -14.79 -7.11 -10.91
CA ARG A 98 -15.44 -7.79 -12.05
C ARG A 98 -14.52 -8.66 -12.89
N LEU A 99 -13.20 -8.42 -12.83
CA LEU A 99 -12.19 -9.32 -13.41
C LEU A 99 -11.79 -10.45 -12.43
N GLY A 100 -12.36 -10.45 -11.23
CA GLY A 100 -11.97 -11.36 -10.16
C GLY A 100 -10.65 -11.00 -9.49
N LEU A 101 -10.16 -9.75 -9.65
CA LEU A 101 -9.01 -9.21 -8.90
C LEU A 101 -9.54 -8.42 -7.70
N PHE A 102 -9.22 -8.89 -6.51
CA PHE A 102 -9.57 -8.28 -5.25
C PHE A 102 -8.35 -7.59 -4.67
N ILE A 103 -8.56 -6.37 -4.20
CA ILE A 103 -7.53 -5.52 -3.63
C ILE A 103 -8.06 -5.03 -2.30
N ASN A 104 -7.40 -5.42 -1.22
CA ASN A 104 -7.62 -4.94 0.12
C ASN A 104 -6.44 -4.02 0.48
N PRO A 105 -6.62 -2.70 0.43
CA PRO A 105 -5.57 -1.77 0.84
C PRO A 105 -5.46 -1.85 2.37
N GLY A 106 -4.38 -2.42 2.92
CA GLY A 106 -3.91 -2.42 4.32
C GLY A 106 -4.91 -2.30 5.50
N GLY A 107 -6.17 -2.71 5.34
CA GLY A 107 -7.29 -2.26 6.16
C GLY A 107 -8.10 -1.14 5.50
N SER A 108 -9.40 -1.35 5.30
CA SER A 108 -10.27 -0.39 4.58
C SER A 108 -10.44 0.97 5.27
N VAL A 109 -9.99 1.08 6.52
CA VAL A 109 -9.99 2.27 7.37
C VAL A 109 -8.52 2.57 7.71
N GLY A 110 -8.00 3.70 7.25
CA GLY A 110 -6.71 4.18 7.70
C GLY A 110 -6.86 5.10 8.91
N ASP A 111 -5.79 5.22 9.69
CA ASP A 111 -5.80 6.03 10.90
C ASP A 111 -5.71 7.53 10.59
N VAL A 112 -6.26 8.33 11.51
CA VAL A 112 -6.15 9.79 11.48
C VAL A 112 -4.70 10.18 11.66
N GLY A 113 -4.17 11.08 10.83
CA GLY A 113 -2.73 11.43 10.91
C GLY A 113 -1.82 10.45 10.18
N TYR A 114 -2.35 9.41 9.51
CA TYR A 114 -1.52 8.54 8.68
C TYR A 114 -0.90 9.31 7.50
N CYS A 115 0.38 9.07 7.25
CA CYS A 115 1.13 9.58 6.12
C CYS A 115 1.95 8.45 5.51
N GLY A 116 1.85 8.23 4.20
CA GLY A 116 2.50 7.10 3.56
C GLY A 116 1.90 6.69 2.22
N THR A 117 2.59 5.77 1.54
CA THR A 117 1.99 4.96 0.48
C THR A 117 1.16 3.84 1.09
N TRP A 118 0.15 3.36 0.37
CA TRP A 118 -0.76 2.34 0.88
C TRP A 118 -0.35 0.97 0.40
N THR A 119 -0.10 0.05 1.33
CA THR A 119 0.10 -1.37 1.01
C THR A 119 -1.20 -1.96 0.44
N LEU A 120 -1.08 -2.69 -0.66
CA LEU A 120 -2.18 -3.31 -1.38
C LEU A 120 -2.08 -4.82 -1.25
N GLU A 121 -3.01 -5.45 -0.54
CA GLU A 121 -3.14 -6.91 -0.49
C GLU A 121 -3.97 -7.36 -1.68
N MET A 122 -3.34 -7.99 -2.65
CA MET A 122 -3.94 -8.35 -3.93
C MET A 122 -4.02 -9.85 -4.10
N HIS A 123 -5.19 -10.35 -4.48
CA HIS A 123 -5.39 -11.74 -4.87
C HIS A 123 -6.42 -11.84 -5.99
N CYS A 124 -6.33 -12.87 -6.82
CA CYS A 124 -7.26 -13.04 -7.94
C CYS A 124 -7.89 -14.44 -7.97
N VAL A 125 -9.15 -14.50 -8.39
CA VAL A 125 -9.90 -15.76 -8.57
C VAL A 125 -9.58 -16.42 -9.90
N GLN A 126 -9.38 -15.61 -10.94
CA GLN A 126 -8.90 -16.03 -12.25
C GLN A 126 -7.52 -15.42 -12.49
N PRO A 127 -6.68 -15.96 -13.40
CA PRO A 127 -5.47 -15.27 -13.81
C PRO A 127 -5.79 -13.89 -14.38
N VAL A 128 -5.22 -12.84 -13.81
CA VAL A 128 -5.47 -11.45 -14.21
C VAL A 128 -4.17 -10.77 -14.57
N ARG A 129 -4.11 -10.15 -15.75
CA ARG A 129 -2.98 -9.33 -16.16
C ARG A 129 -3.12 -7.92 -15.62
N ILE A 130 -2.08 -7.45 -14.94
CA ILE A 130 -1.95 -6.11 -14.38
C ILE A 130 -0.81 -5.37 -15.04
N TYR A 131 -0.80 -4.04 -14.89
CA TYR A 131 0.17 -3.15 -15.53
C TYR A 131 0.64 -2.11 -14.52
N PRO A 132 1.90 -1.64 -14.62
CA PRO A 132 2.37 -0.56 -13.76
C PRO A 132 1.53 0.70 -14.00
N ASN A 133 1.37 1.51 -12.95
CA ASN A 133 0.61 2.78 -12.96
C ASN A 133 -0.90 2.67 -13.27
N MET A 134 -1.46 1.45 -13.35
CA MET A 134 -2.90 1.29 -13.52
C MET A 134 -3.65 1.74 -12.25
N GLN A 135 -4.80 2.40 -12.41
CA GLN A 135 -5.64 2.81 -11.28
C GLN A 135 -6.27 1.58 -10.62
N VAL A 136 -5.96 1.30 -9.36
CA VAL A 136 -6.30 0.04 -8.67
C VAL A 136 -7.27 0.18 -7.53
N CYS A 137 -7.15 1.25 -6.76
CA CYS A 137 -8.05 1.56 -5.66
C CYS A 137 -8.44 3.03 -5.70
N GLN A 138 -9.32 3.41 -4.80
CA GLN A 138 -9.77 4.78 -4.65
C GLN A 138 -9.78 5.15 -3.17
N ILE A 139 -9.40 6.39 -2.87
CA ILE A 139 -9.39 6.95 -1.53
C ILE A 139 -10.45 8.04 -1.41
N TYR A 140 -11.12 8.08 -0.26
CA TYR A 140 -12.01 9.16 0.15
C TYR A 140 -11.85 9.39 1.65
N TYR A 141 -12.32 10.53 2.15
CA TYR A 141 -12.06 10.95 3.52
C TYR A 141 -13.37 11.15 4.30
N LEU A 142 -13.36 10.76 5.57
CA LEU A 142 -14.44 11.00 6.50
C LEU A 142 -14.02 12.02 7.55
N SER A 143 -14.90 12.98 7.86
CA SER A 143 -14.73 13.85 9.02
C SER A 143 -15.03 13.10 10.32
N LEU A 144 -14.27 13.45 11.35
CA LEU A 144 -14.53 13.04 12.73
C LEU A 144 -15.48 14.02 13.41
N GLU A 145 -16.26 13.51 14.37
CA GLU A 145 -16.93 14.34 15.36
C GLU A 145 -16.18 14.18 16.69
N GLY A 146 -15.54 15.26 17.16
CA GLY A 146 -14.70 15.25 18.35
C GLY A 146 -13.19 15.18 18.06
N ALA A 147 -12.39 15.17 19.12
CA ALA A 147 -10.95 15.03 19.03
C ALA A 147 -10.55 13.55 18.95
N ALA A 148 -9.52 13.25 18.17
CA ALA A 148 -8.89 11.93 18.10
C ALA A 148 -7.38 12.11 18.15
N ASP A 149 -6.69 11.15 18.79
CA ASP A 149 -5.24 11.10 18.77
C ASP A 149 -4.75 10.73 17.37
N SER A 150 -3.66 11.34 16.93
CA SER A 150 -3.05 11.02 15.64
C SER A 150 -2.27 9.72 15.70
N TYR A 151 -2.25 9.00 14.58
CA TYR A 151 -1.45 7.80 14.40
C TYR A 151 0.03 8.09 14.62
N SER A 152 0.63 7.41 15.59
CA SER A 152 2.02 7.60 16.00
C SER A 152 2.82 6.29 16.07
N SER A 153 2.32 5.23 15.42
CA SER A 153 3.00 3.93 15.37
C SER A 153 4.20 3.98 14.43
N ASP A 154 5.29 3.33 14.80
CA ASP A 154 6.50 3.18 13.98
C ASP A 154 6.41 2.02 12.97
N LYS A 155 5.33 1.22 13.02
CA LYS A 155 5.18 0.05 12.14
C LYS A 155 5.04 0.42 10.66
N TYR A 156 4.12 1.34 10.35
CA TYR A 156 3.75 1.63 8.97
C TYR A 156 3.66 3.13 8.64
N GLN A 157 3.88 4.01 9.63
CA GLN A 157 3.85 5.45 9.40
C GLN A 157 5.03 5.90 8.54
N ASN A 158 4.81 6.89 7.67
CA ASN A 158 5.76 7.38 6.67
C ASN A 158 6.22 6.31 5.66
N SER A 159 5.46 5.24 5.44
CA SER A 159 5.85 4.18 4.51
C SER A 159 6.03 4.70 3.09
N ARG A 160 7.14 4.31 2.45
CA ARG A 160 7.43 4.58 1.03
C ARG A 160 7.77 3.34 0.22
N ASP A 161 7.71 2.18 0.84
CA ASP A 161 7.97 0.89 0.19
C ASP A 161 6.86 -0.10 0.52
N ILE A 162 6.86 -1.26 -0.14
CA ILE A 162 5.91 -2.34 0.12
C ILE A 162 6.29 -2.96 1.45
N GLN A 163 5.50 -2.71 2.49
CA GLN A 163 5.78 -3.23 3.82
C GLN A 163 5.17 -4.63 3.99
N PRO A 164 5.96 -5.65 4.36
CA PRO A 164 5.43 -6.92 4.83
C PRO A 164 4.74 -6.74 6.19
N SER A 165 4.08 -7.78 6.67
CA SER A 165 3.45 -7.74 7.99
C SER A 165 4.50 -7.66 9.11
N LEU A 166 4.33 -6.68 10.01
CA LEU A 166 5.08 -6.55 11.26
C LEU A 166 4.28 -7.04 12.47
N LEU A 167 3.27 -7.89 12.26
CA LEU A 167 2.41 -8.42 13.33
C LEU A 167 3.20 -9.14 14.42
N PHE A 168 4.32 -9.78 14.09
CA PHE A 168 5.16 -10.48 15.07
C PHE A 168 5.65 -9.56 16.19
N ARG A 169 5.82 -8.25 15.94
CA ARG A 169 6.17 -7.26 16.98
C ARG A 169 5.09 -7.13 18.05
N GLU A 170 3.81 -7.31 17.68
CA GLU A 170 2.70 -7.34 18.64
C GLU A 170 2.70 -8.60 19.50
N LEU A 171 3.26 -9.68 18.97
CA LEU A 171 3.40 -10.97 19.65
C LEU A 171 4.72 -11.07 20.43
N GLY A 172 5.52 -10.00 20.47
CA GLY A 172 6.79 -9.91 21.21
C GLY A 172 8.01 -10.45 20.47
N GLY A 173 7.92 -10.66 19.15
CA GLY A 173 9.07 -10.98 18.31
C GLY A 173 9.98 -9.76 18.06
N ASP A 174 11.25 -10.02 17.75
CA ASP A 174 12.29 -9.02 17.48
C ASP A 174 12.61 -8.93 15.97
N ASP A 175 13.11 -7.79 15.52
CA ASP A 175 13.49 -7.49 14.13
C ASP A 175 14.85 -8.09 13.72
N GLN A 176 15.52 -8.84 14.60
CA GLN A 176 16.86 -9.38 14.36
C GLN A 176 16.91 -10.43 13.24
N ASP A 177 15.78 -11.07 12.91
CA ASP A 177 15.63 -11.99 11.76
C ASP A 177 15.22 -11.23 10.47
N THR A 178 15.67 -9.99 10.32
CA THR A 178 15.53 -9.24 9.07
C THR A 178 16.21 -10.01 7.95
N GLN A 179 15.55 -10.09 6.79
CA GLN A 179 16.16 -10.67 5.59
C GLN A 179 17.51 -10.01 5.36
N LEU A 180 18.59 -10.76 5.55
CA LEU A 180 19.92 -10.32 5.17
C LEU A 180 19.92 -10.17 3.65
N GLU A 181 19.92 -8.93 3.16
CA GLU A 181 20.28 -8.67 1.77
C GLU A 181 21.74 -9.08 1.59
N LEU A 182 21.96 -10.23 0.97
CA LEU A 182 23.30 -10.63 0.55
C LEU A 182 23.72 -9.70 -0.59
N ASN A 183 24.44 -8.63 -0.24
CA ASN A 183 25.01 -7.71 -1.19
C ASN A 183 26.21 -8.37 -1.89
N PHE A 184 25.92 -9.14 -2.95
CA PHE A 184 26.95 -9.85 -3.70
C PHE A 184 28.00 -8.90 -4.31
N ASP A 185 27.65 -7.64 -4.58
CA ASP A 185 28.60 -6.65 -5.08
C ASP A 185 29.67 -6.28 -4.05
N GLU A 186 29.32 -6.19 -2.76
CA GLU A 186 30.30 -6.00 -1.67
C GLU A 186 31.16 -7.24 -1.43
N LEU A 187 30.60 -8.44 -1.59
CA LEU A 187 31.34 -9.71 -1.49
C LEU A 187 32.32 -9.92 -2.67
N LEU A 188 31.98 -9.43 -3.86
CA LEU A 188 32.81 -9.54 -5.06
C LEU A 188 33.89 -8.44 -5.15
N HIS A 189 33.67 -7.28 -4.53
CA HIS A 189 34.58 -6.13 -4.59
C HIS A 189 35.28 -5.83 -3.26
N GLY A 190 35.42 -6.83 -2.39
CA GLY A 190 36.03 -6.81 -1.05
C GLY A 190 37.01 -5.66 -0.78
N SER A 191 36.74 -4.99 0.35
CA SER A 191 37.45 -3.83 0.92
C SER A 191 38.92 -3.73 0.51
N LYS A 192 39.26 -2.67 -0.22
CA LYS A 192 40.62 -2.14 -0.29
C LYS A 192 40.92 -1.25 0.91
#